data_AF-A0A2P5PA13-F1
#
_entry.id   AF-A0A2P5PA13-F1
#
_cell.length_a   1.000
_cell.length_b   1.000
_cell.length_c   1.000
_cell.angle_alpha   90.00
_cell.angle_beta   90.00
_cell.angle_gamma   90.00
#
_symmetry.space_group_name_H-M   'P 1'
#
loop_
_entity.id
_entity.type
_entity.pdbx_description
1 polymer ?
#
loop_
_entity_poly.entity_id
_entity_poly.type
_entity_poly.pdbx_seq_one_letter_code
_entity_poly.pdbx_strand_id
1 'polypeptide(L)' 'MVEPVFEVAAQEAVELFEKSKNRRLKDVLNVIKRTYHLSKAELARVKRMAENLLTWELLGFERSVDVC' A
#
# COMPACT_ATOMS: atom_id res chain seq x y z
N MET A 1 -4.40 15.66 11.78
CA MET A 1 -5.47 15.16 10.89
C MET A 1 -4.78 14.46 9.74
N VAL A 2 -4.73 13.12 9.77
CA VAL A 2 -4.25 12.35 8.61
C VAL A 2 -5.38 12.44 7.59
N GLU A 3 -5.12 13.04 6.43
CA GLU A 3 -6.15 13.21 5.43
C GLU A 3 -6.59 11.81 4.95
N PRO A 4 -7.89 11.45 5.08
CA PRO A 4 -8.37 10.09 4.87
C PRO A 4 -8.11 9.58 3.44
N VAL A 5 -7.89 10.51 2.50
CA VAL A 5 -7.60 10.22 1.09
C VAL A 5 -6.31 9.42 0.91
N PHE A 6 -5.25 9.69 1.70
CA PHE A 6 -3.98 8.96 1.55
C PHE A 6 -4.04 7.55 2.12
N GLU A 7 -4.81 7.33 3.19
CA GLU A 7 -5.04 6.01 3.77
C GLU A 7 -5.85 5.13 2.82
N VAL A 8 -6.94 5.66 2.26
CA VAL A 8 -7.77 4.95 1.28
C VAL A 8 -6.95 4.62 0.03
N ALA A 9 -6.18 5.57 -0.50
CA ALA A 9 -5.32 5.34 -1.67
C ALA A 9 -4.23 4.30 -1.40
N ALA A 10 -3.71 4.23 -0.17
CA ALA A 10 -2.71 3.23 0.22
C ALA A 10 -3.34 1.84 0.35
N GLN A 11 -4.52 1.72 0.98
CA GLN A 11 -5.25 0.46 1.09
C GLN A 11 -5.63 -0.09 -0.29
N GLU A 12 -6.15 0.76 -1.18
CA GLU A 12 -6.48 0.36 -2.56
C GLU A 12 -5.22 -0.06 -3.34
N ALA A 13 -4.08 0.60 -3.10
CA ALA A 13 -2.81 0.19 -3.70
C ALA A 13 -2.37 -1.21 -3.24
N VAL A 14 -2.55 -1.54 -1.96
CA VAL A 14 -2.28 -2.88 -1.42
C VAL A 14 -3.21 -3.91 -2.04
N GLU A 15 -4.52 -3.67 -2.01
CA GLU A 15 -5.53 -4.60 -2.52
C GLU A 15 -5.33 -4.88 -4.02
N LEU A 16 -5.03 -3.85 -4.82
CA LEU A 16 -4.72 -4.01 -6.24
C LEU A 16 -3.42 -4.78 -6.47
N PHE A 17 -2.42 -4.59 -5.61
CA PHE A 17 -1.15 -5.31 -5.68
C PHE A 17 -1.34 -6.80 -5.36
N GLU A 18 -2.02 -7.13 -4.26
CA GLU A 18 -2.29 -8.51 -3.85
C GLU A 18 -3.17 -9.28 -4.85
N LYS A 19 -4.21 -8.63 -5.39
CA LYS A 19 -5.07 -9.21 -6.44
C LYS A 19 -4.32 -9.43 -7.75
N SER A 20 -3.25 -8.66 -7.99
CA SER A 20 -2.48 -8.73 -9.23
C SER A 20 -1.29 -9.66 -9.09
N LYS A 21 -1.50 -10.96 -9.38
CA LYS A 21 -0.46 -12.03 -9.31
C LYS A 21 0.89 -11.72 -10.01
N ASN A 22 0.96 -10.73 -10.90
CA ASN A 22 2.18 -10.36 -11.65
C ASN A 22 2.39 -8.85 -11.85
N ARG A 23 1.62 -7.95 -11.19
CA ARG A 23 1.89 -6.50 -11.34
C ARG A 23 2.95 -6.05 -10.36
N ARG A 24 3.86 -5.20 -10.85
CA ARG A 24 4.80 -4.51 -9.98
C ARG A 24 4.06 -3.43 -9.20
N LEU A 25 4.42 -3.24 -7.93
CA LEU A 25 3.84 -2.19 -7.07
C LEU A 25 3.94 -0.80 -7.73
N LYS A 26 5.01 -0.54 -8.50
CA LYS A 26 5.19 0.69 -9.26
C LYS A 26 4.05 0.95 -10.27
N ASP A 27 3.54 -0.09 -10.92
CA ASP A 27 2.48 0.04 -11.91
C ASP A 27 1.13 0.30 -11.22
N VAL A 28 0.91 -0.34 -10.08
CA VAL A 28 -0.26 -0.08 -9.22
C VAL A 28 -0.25 1.37 -8.72
N LEU A 29 0.89 1.85 -8.22
CA LEU A 29 1.05 3.24 -7.79
C LEU A 29 0.81 4.25 -8.92
N ASN A 30 1.16 3.91 -10.17
CA ASN A 30 0.85 4.77 -11.32
C ASN A 30 -0.65 4.85 -11.61
N VAL A 31 -1.41 3.76 -11.37
CA VAL A 31 -2.88 3.77 -11.47
C VAL A 31 -3.45 4.67 -10.38
N ILE A 32 -3.05 4.46 -9.11
CA ILE A 32 -3.49 5.25 -7.96
C ILE A 32 -3.19 6.74 -8.16
N LYS A 33 -1.99 7.08 -8.66
CA LYS A 33 -1.63 8.45 -8.99
C LYS A 33 -2.63 9.10 -9.95
N ARG A 34 -3.07 8.37 -10.98
CA ARG A 34 -4.01 8.87 -11.98
C ARG A 34 -5.43 8.97 -11.42
N THR A 35 -5.87 7.97 -10.65
CA THR A 35 -7.20 7.92 -10.03
C THR A 35 -7.41 9.07 -9.05
N TYR A 36 -6.43 9.34 -8.19
CA TYR A 36 -6.52 10.34 -7.12
C TYR A 36 -5.85 11.68 -7.48
N HIS A 37 -5.40 11.86 -8.73
CA HIS A 37 -4.70 13.06 -9.20
C HIS A 37 -3.52 13.51 -8.30
N LEU A 38 -2.79 12.55 -7.75
CA LEU A 38 -1.74 12.82 -6.76
C LEU A 38 -0.49 13.43 -7.40
N SER A 39 0.10 14.40 -6.72
CA SER A 39 1.45 14.88 -6.99
C SER A 39 2.50 13.80 -6.72
N LYS A 40 3.74 14.06 -7.14
CA LYS A 40 4.86 13.13 -6.87
C LYS A 40 5.14 12.98 -5.37
N ALA A 41 4.99 14.06 -4.60
CA ALA A 41 5.24 14.03 -3.16
C ALA A 41 4.15 13.25 -2.42
N GLU A 42 2.88 13.45 -2.79
CA GLU A 42 1.75 12.71 -2.24
C GLU A 42 1.82 11.23 -2.60
N LEU A 43 2.18 10.90 -3.84
CA LEU A 43 2.38 9.52 -4.24
C LEU A 43 3.49 8.83 -3.44
N ALA A 44 4.56 9.55 -3.10
CA ALA A 44 5.63 9.01 -2.25
C ALA A 44 5.12 8.72 -0.83
N ARG A 45 4.19 9.52 -0.31
CA ARG A 45 3.51 9.28 0.97
C ARG A 45 2.64 8.02 0.89
N VAL A 46 1.79 7.89 -0.13
CA VAL A 46 0.95 6.71 -0.37
C VAL A 46 1.81 5.46 -0.52
N LYS A 47 2.92 5.55 -1.27
CA LYS A 47 3.88 4.46 -1.43
C LYS A 47 4.41 3.97 -0.07
N ARG A 48 4.90 4.88 0.79
CA ARG A 48 5.41 4.52 2.12
C ARG A 48 4.33 3.87 2.98
N MET A 49 3.10 4.36 2.91
CA MET A 49 1.98 3.79 3.66
C MET A 49 1.62 2.39 3.16
N ALA A 50 1.56 2.18 1.85
CA ALA A 50 1.32 0.86 1.25
C ALA A 50 2.45 -0.14 1.58
N GLU A 51 3.72 0.28 1.51
CA GLU A 51 4.87 -0.54 1.91
C GLU A 51 4.79 -0.93 3.40
N ASN A 52 4.42 0.01 4.27
CA ASN A 52 4.20 -0.28 5.69
C ASN A 52 3.07 -1.30 5.89
N LEU A 53 1.92 -1.11 5.23
CA LEU A 53 0.78 -2.03 5.33
C LEU A 53 1.15 -3.46 4.90
N LEU A 54 1.81 -3.60 3.75
CA LEU A 54 2.34 -4.88 3.27
C LEU A 54 3.35 -5.50 4.25
N THR A 55 4.18 -4.66 4.88
CA THR A 55 5.15 -5.14 5.88
C THR A 55 4.46 -5.61 7.15
N TRP A 56 3.38 -4.94 7.60
CA TRP A 56 2.59 -5.37 8.75
C TRP A 56 1.90 -6.71 8.52
N GLU A 57 1.43 -6.98 7.30
CA GLU A 57 0.89 -8.31 6.94
C GLU A 57 1.96 -9.40 7.02
N LEU A 58 3.19 -9.11 6.58
CA LEU A 58 4.32 -10.04 6.71
C LEU A 58 4.75 -10.26 8.16
N LEU A 59 4.81 -9.20 8.97
CA LEU A 59 5.17 -9.28 10.39
C LEU A 59 4.05 -9.91 11.25
N GLY A 60 2.79 -9.81 10.82
CA GLY A 60 1.68 -10.54 11.41
C GLY A 60 1.85 -12.06 11.30
N PHE A 61 2.49 -12.52 10.23
CA PHE A 61 2.83 -13.92 10.01
C PHE A 61 3.99 -14.39 10.91
N GLU A 62 4.94 -13.51 11.25
CA GLU A 62 6.02 -13.84 12.21
C GLU A 62 5.54 -13.81 13.68
N ARG A 63 4.48 -13.05 14.01
CA ARG A 63 3.91 -13.00 15.37
C ARG A 63 2.99 -14.17 15.71
N SER A 64 2.61 -15.01 14.74
CA SER A 64 1.78 -16.21 14.96
C SER A 64 2.58 -17.51 15.10
N VAL A 65 3.92 -17.44 15.00
CA VAL A 65 4.85 -18.55 15.25
C VAL A 65 5.71 -18.25 16.48
N ASP A 66 5.07 -17.99 17.61
CA ASP A 66 5.75 -18.12 18.90
C ASP A 66 4.76 -18.33 20.05
N VAL A 67 4.28 -19.57 20.19
CA VAL A 67 4.03 -20.19 21.51
C VAL A 67 4.27 -21.69 21.36
N CYS A 68 5.50 -22.13 21.62
CA CYS A 68 5.82 -23.51 21.98
C CYS A 68 5.40 -23.82 23.42
#